data_AF-A0A2R4BKP4-F1
#
_entry.id   AF-A0A2R4BKP4-F1
#
_cell.length_a   1.000
_cell.length_b   1.000
_cell.length_c   1.000
_cell.angle_alpha   90.00
_cell.angle_beta   90.00
_cell.angle_gamma   90.00
#
_symmetry.space_group_name_H-M   'P 1'
#
loop_
_entity.id
_entity.type
_entity.pdbx_description
1 polymer ?
#
loop_
_entity_poly.entity_id
_entity_poly.type
_entity_poly.pdbx_seq_one_letter_code
_entity_poly.pdbx_strand_id
1 'polypeptide(L)' 'MIDQVIDDADYTVIARRDAPDAVVMSLDTFNGLMETVHLLKSPANAAHLVRSIEQYRQGQVKQQDLVDAD' A
#
# COMPACT_ATOMS: atom_id res chain seq x y z
N MET A 1 4.89 21.20 9.05
CA MET A 1 5.63 19.94 9.17
C MET A 1 4.70 18.75 9.02
N ILE A 2 3.59 18.67 9.78
CA ILE A 2 2.56 17.64 9.55
C ILE A 2 1.91 17.81 8.17
N ASP A 3 1.53 19.03 7.79
CA ASP A 3 0.87 19.30 6.51
C ASP A 3 1.74 18.89 5.31
N GLN A 4 3.04 19.15 5.38
CA GLN A 4 4.00 18.81 4.32
C GLN A 4 4.20 17.29 4.17
N VAL A 5 4.14 16.53 5.26
CA VAL A 5 4.20 15.05 5.23
C VAL A 5 2.94 14.45 4.60
N ILE A 6 1.79 15.14 4.75
CA ILE A 6 0.54 14.74 4.12
C ILE A 6 0.58 15.03 2.62
N ASP A 7 1.02 16.24 2.23
CA ASP A 7 1.02 16.68 0.83
C ASP A 7 2.03 15.93 -0.04
N ASP A 8 3.20 15.60 0.50
CA ASP A 8 4.27 14.92 -0.24
C ASP A 8 4.13 13.37 -0.23
N ALA A 9 3.12 12.84 0.47
CA ALA A 9 2.92 11.40 0.73
C ALA A 9 4.19 10.69 1.26
N ASP A 10 5.07 11.42 1.93
CA ASP A 10 6.37 10.96 2.42
C ASP A 10 6.33 10.65 3.94
N TYR A 11 7.45 10.26 4.53
CA TYR A 11 7.61 10.08 5.97
C TYR A 11 8.75 10.94 6.51
N THR A 12 8.65 11.35 7.77
CA THR A 12 9.71 12.05 8.49
C THR A 12 10.20 11.23 9.66
N VAL A 13 11.52 11.11 9.79
CA VAL A 13 12.17 10.47 10.93
C VAL A 13 12.49 11.50 12.01
N ILE A 14 12.03 11.25 13.23
CA ILE A 14 12.34 12.01 14.43
C ILE A 14 13.46 11.27 15.17
N ALA A 15 14.69 11.76 15.01
CA ALA A 15 15.84 11.27 15.77
C ALA A 15 15.85 11.81 17.19
N ARG A 16 15.97 10.94 18.20
CA ARG A 16 15.93 11.34 19.62
C ARG A 16 17.25 11.00 20.32
N ARG A 17 17.73 11.91 21.17
CA ARG A 17 19.05 11.79 21.82
C ARG A 17 19.10 10.65 22.85
N ASP A 18 18.01 10.46 23.60
CA ASP A 18 17.94 9.52 24.73
C ASP A 18 16.76 8.54 24.59
N ALA A 19 16.23 8.35 23.37
CA ALA A 19 15.12 7.46 23.08
C ALA A 19 15.22 6.89 21.66
N PRO A 20 14.53 5.77 21.34
CA PRO A 20 14.52 5.23 19.98
C PRO A 20 13.97 6.22 18.95
N ASP A 21 14.38 6.13 17.70
CA ASP A 21 13.83 6.97 16.64
C ASP A 21 12.34 6.69 16.41
N ALA A 22 11.62 7.70 15.90
CA ALA A 22 10.21 7.56 15.55
C ALA A 22 9.99 7.98 14.09
N VAL A 23 8.99 7.40 13.44
CA VAL A 23 8.57 7.78 12.08
C VAL A 23 7.20 8.44 12.16
N VAL A 24 7.04 9.56 11.48
CA VAL A 24 5.77 10.26 11.27
C VAL A 24 5.45 10.20 9.78
N MET A 25 4.23 9.79 9.45
CA MET A 25 3.69 9.76 8.08
C MET A 25 2.21 10.11 8.12
N SER A 26 1.61 10.40 6.96
CA SER A 26 0.16 10.57 6.87
C SER A 26 -0.57 9.26 7.23
N LEU A 27 -1.82 9.37 7.68
CA LEU A 27 -2.65 8.20 7.97
C LEU A 27 -2.89 7.36 6.71
N ASP A 28 -3.05 8.02 5.55
CA ASP A 28 -3.28 7.34 4.27
C ASP A 28 -2.04 6.55 3.84
N THR A 29 -0.84 7.12 3.99
CA THR A 29 0.44 6.42 3.75
C THR A 29 0.58 5.21 4.67
N PHE A 30 0.24 5.36 5.96
CA PHE A 30 0.27 4.25 6.91
C PHE A 30 -0.72 3.13 6.53
N ASN A 31 -1.95 3.48 6.18
CA ASN A 31 -2.98 2.52 5.77
C ASN A 31 -2.57 1.77 4.50
N GLY A 32 -2.05 2.46 3.48
CA GLY A 32 -1.57 1.83 2.25
C GLY A 32 -0.39 0.88 2.47
N LEU A 33 0.52 1.23 3.39
CA LEU A 33 1.60 0.34 3.80
C LEU A 33 1.06 -0.93 4.48
N MET A 34 0.13 -0.76 5.43
CA MET A 34 -0.47 -1.90 6.14
C MET A 34 -1.30 -2.79 5.23
N GLU A 35 -2.02 -2.23 4.27
CA GLU A 35 -2.74 -2.98 3.24
C GLU A 35 -1.76 -3.78 2.36
N THR A 36 -0.67 -3.17 1.91
CA THR A 36 0.37 -3.86 1.13
C THR A 36 0.96 -5.03 1.93
N VAL A 37 1.30 -4.82 3.20
CA VAL A 37 1.77 -5.89 4.10
C VAL A 37 0.72 -6.99 4.23
N HIS A 38 -0.55 -6.63 4.39
CA HIS A 38 -1.65 -7.58 4.49
C HIS A 38 -1.79 -8.43 3.22
N LEU A 39 -1.81 -7.80 2.05
CA LEU A 39 -1.91 -8.45 0.75
C LEU A 39 -0.74 -9.41 0.49
N LEU A 40 0.48 -9.02 0.88
CA LEU A 40 1.69 -9.80 0.64
C LEU A 40 1.99 -10.85 1.73
N LYS A 41 1.21 -10.89 2.82
CA LYS A 41 1.43 -11.80 3.95
C LYS A 41 1.38 -13.28 3.56
N SER A 42 0.54 -13.65 2.59
CA SER A 42 0.44 -15.02 2.09
C SER A 42 1.23 -15.15 0.79
N PRO A 43 2.20 -16.08 0.70
CA PRO A 43 2.95 -16.32 -0.55
C PRO A 43 2.04 -16.65 -1.74
N ALA A 44 0.93 -17.36 -1.49
CA ALA A 44 -0.05 -17.69 -2.53
C ALA A 44 -0.76 -16.43 -3.05
N ASN A 45 -1.15 -15.50 -2.15
CA ASN A 45 -1.79 -14.25 -2.55
C ASN A 45 -0.80 -13.30 -3.24
N ALA A 46 0.44 -13.20 -2.75
CA ALA A 46 1.49 -12.42 -3.39
C ALA A 46 1.76 -12.92 -4.82
N ALA A 47 1.94 -14.24 -5.01
CA ALA A 47 2.13 -14.83 -6.33
C ALA A 47 0.91 -14.64 -7.25
N HIS A 48 -0.30 -14.66 -6.68
CA HIS A 48 -1.53 -14.37 -7.42
C HIS A 48 -1.56 -12.92 -7.89
N LEU A 49 -1.32 -11.94 -7.00
CA LEU A 49 -1.30 -10.52 -7.34
C LEU A 49 -0.25 -10.18 -8.39
N VAL A 50 0.97 -10.70 -8.26
CA VAL A 50 2.04 -10.50 -9.24
C VAL A 50 1.60 -10.96 -10.63
N ARG A 51 1.06 -12.18 -10.73
CA ARG A 51 0.52 -12.71 -11.98
C ARG A 51 -0.63 -11.87 -12.54
N SER A 52 -1.57 -11.44 -11.71
CA SER A 52 -2.70 -10.62 -12.16
C SER A 52 -2.24 -9.25 -12.70
N ILE A 53 -1.23 -8.64 -12.07
CA ILE A 53 -0.63 -7.38 -12.53
C ILE A 53 0.09 -7.58 -13.86
N GLU A 54 0.83 -8.68 -14.04
CA GLU A 54 1.49 -9.02 -15.30
C GLU A 54 0.48 -9.24 -16.44
N GLN A 55 -0.59 -9.99 -16.18
CA GLN A 55 -1.69 -10.21 -17.13
C GLN A 55 -2.32 -8.88 -17.56
N TYR A 56 -2.61 -8.00 -16.59
CA TYR A 56 -3.15 -6.67 -16.87
C TYR A 56 -2.22 -5.84 -17.76
N ARG A 57 -0.92 -5.80 -17.44
CA ARG A 57 0.09 -5.07 -18.25
C ARG A 57 0.23 -5.62 -19.67
N GLN A 58 -0.03 -6.92 -19.86
CA GLN A 58 -0.03 -7.57 -21.17
C GLN A 58 -1.38 -7.44 -21.91
N GLY A 59 -2.36 -6.74 -21.35
CA GLY A 59 -3.69 -6.61 -21.92
C GLY A 59 -4.52 -7.91 -21.85
N GLN A 60 -4.10 -8.90 -21.06
CA GLN A 60 -4.82 -10.16 -20.83
C GLN A 60 -5.96 -9.95 -19.83
N VAL A 61 -6.88 -9.04 -20.16
CA VAL A 61 -8.01 -8.65 -19.32
C VAL A 61 -9.31 -9.17 -19.93
N LYS A 62 -10.28 -9.51 -19.09
CA LYS A 62 -11.64 -9.81 -19.49
C LYS A 62 -12.57 -8.78 -18.86
N GLN A 63 -13.20 -7.96 -19.69
CA GLN A 63 -14.23 -7.04 -19.22
C GLN A 63 -15.45 -7.84 -18.79
N GLN A 64 -15.98 -7.52 -17.61
CA GLN A 64 -17.22 -8.09 -17.09
C GLN A 64 -18.06 -6.95 -16.52
N ASP A 65 -19.37 -7.06 -16.71
CA ASP A 65 -20.32 -6.16 -16.06
C ASP A 65 -20.39 -6.45 -14.56
N LEU A 66 -20.77 -5.45 -13.78
CA LEU A 66 -21.03 -5.65 -12.36
C LEU A 66 -22.23 -6.58 -12.22
N VAL A 67 -22.07 -7.62 -11.41
CA VAL A 67 -23.18 -8.47 -10.99
C VAL A 67 -23.83 -7.85 -9.76
N ASP A 68 -25.15 -7.90 -9.68
CA ASP A 68 -25.87 -7.46 -8.48
C ASP A 68 -25.47 -8.34 -7.29
N ALA A 69 -25.32 -7.72 -6.12
CA ALA A 69 -25.18 -8.44 -4.87
C ALA A 69 -26.59 -8.73 -4.35
N ASP A 70 -27.03 -9.99 -4.44
CA ASP A 70 -28.28 -10.46 -3.83
C ASP A 70 -28.34 -10.15 -2.32
#